data_AF-A0A814TNW3-F1
#
_entry.id   AF-A0A814TNW3-F1
#
_cell.length_a   1.000
_cell.length_b   1.000
_cell.length_c   1.000
_cell.angle_alpha   90.00
_cell.angle_beta   90.00
_cell.angle_gamma   90.00
#
_symmetry.space_group_name_H-M   'P 1'
#
loop_
_entity.id
_entity.type
_entity.pdbx_description
1 polymer ?
#
loop_
_entity_poly.entity_id
_entity_poly.type
_entity_poly.pdbx_seq_one_letter_code
_entity_poly.pdbx_strand_id
1 'polypeptide(L)' 'DIDDDIQMSEFALQKNVLLELADVGLLPTVGPRTIHVYDKLCVVVLSTDSGKIRDSNKIMIIRI' A
#
# COMPACT_ATOMS: atom_id res chain seq x y z
N ASP A 1 5.48 -34.78 -12.33
CA ASP A 1 6.17 -33.66 -11.68
C ASP A 1 5.61 -32.37 -12.24
N ILE A 2 4.40 -32.04 -11.79
CA ILE A 2 3.68 -30.81 -12.13
C ILE A 2 3.79 -29.99 -10.85
N ASP A 3 4.36 -28.79 -10.98
CA ASP A 3 4.68 -27.84 -9.91
C ASP A 3 3.67 -27.87 -8.74
N ASP A 4 4.16 -28.32 -7.59
CA ASP A 4 3.49 -28.29 -6.28
C ASP A 4 3.45 -26.86 -5.68
N ASP A 5 3.97 -25.86 -6.39
CA ASP A 5 4.27 -24.55 -5.81
C ASP A 5 3.02 -23.69 -5.55
N ILE A 6 1.87 -24.00 -6.15
CA ILE A 6 0.65 -23.20 -5.99
C ILE A 6 -0.57 -24.10 -5.86
N GLN A 7 -0.89 -24.52 -4.63
CA GLN A 7 -2.21 -25.06 -4.34
C GLN A 7 -3.25 -23.95 -4.53
N MET A 8 -4.16 -24.12 -5.50
CA MET A 8 -5.18 -23.13 -5.93
C MET A 8 -6.07 -22.58 -4.80
N SER A 9 -6.10 -23.25 -3.65
CA SER A 9 -6.84 -22.86 -2.45
C SER A 9 -6.04 -22.02 -1.43
N GLU A 10 -4.74 -21.83 -1.64
CA GLU A 10 -3.83 -21.27 -0.63
C GLU A 10 -3.32 -19.86 -0.95
N PHE A 11 -3.63 -19.31 -2.14
CA PHE A 11 -3.34 -17.91 -2.46
C PHE A 11 -4.32 -16.95 -1.78
N ALA A 12 -4.38 -17.04 -0.46
CA ALA A 12 -5.03 -16.06 0.39
C ALA A 12 -3.94 -15.07 0.82
N LEU A 13 -3.84 -13.93 0.12
CA LEU A 13 -3.15 -12.78 0.68
C LEU A 13 -3.74 -12.52 2.07
N GLN A 14 -2.88 -12.58 3.10
CA GLN A 14 -3.34 -12.39 4.45
C GLN A 14 -3.93 -10.98 4.60
N LYS A 15 -5.04 -10.88 5.33
CA LYS A 15 -5.64 -9.59 5.63
C LYS A 15 -4.64 -8.74 6.42
N ASN A 16 -4.51 -7.47 6.07
CA ASN A 16 -3.58 -6.49 6.67
C ASN A 16 -2.10 -6.63 6.25
N VAL A 17 -1.82 -7.28 5.12
CA VAL A 17 -0.48 -7.26 4.52
C VAL A 17 -0.29 -5.97 3.71
N LEU A 18 0.92 -5.40 3.80
CA LEU A 18 1.36 -4.35 2.89
C LEU A 18 1.65 -5.00 1.53
N LEU A 19 0.95 -4.56 0.49
CA LEU A 19 1.17 -5.09 -0.84
C LEU A 19 2.48 -4.57 -1.43
N GLU A 20 3.42 -5.47 -1.65
CA GLU A 20 4.66 -5.19 -2.35
C GLU A 20 4.53 -5.49 -3.86
N LEU A 21 5.53 -5.08 -4.64
CA LEU A 21 5.54 -5.32 -6.09
C LEU A 21 5.41 -6.81 -6.45
N ALA A 22 6.01 -7.69 -5.64
CA ALA A 22 5.92 -9.14 -5.82
C ALA A 22 4.46 -9.63 -5.66
N ASP A 23 3.75 -9.15 -4.64
CA ASP A 23 2.36 -9.53 -4.39
C ASP A 23 1.45 -9.09 -5.53
N VAL A 24 1.62 -7.85 -6.00
CA VAL A 24 0.84 -7.31 -7.12
C VAL A 24 1.13 -8.06 -8.42
N GLY A 25 2.38 -8.50 -8.64
CA GLY A 25 2.78 -9.30 -9.80
C GLY A 25 2.17 -10.70 -9.83
N LEU A 26 1.80 -11.26 -8.68
CA LEU A 26 1.18 -12.57 -8.55
C LEU A 26 -0.35 -12.54 -8.70
N LEU A 27 -0.99 -11.39 -8.52
CA LEU A 27 -2.46 -11.27 -8.67
C LEU A 27 -3.00 -11.74 -10.03
N PRO A 28 -2.39 -11.39 -11.18
CA PRO A 28 -2.89 -11.82 -12.48
C PRO A 28 -2.72 -13.32 -12.73
N THR A 29 -1.76 -13.98 -12.06
CA THR A 29 -1.48 -15.42 -12.25
C THR A 29 -2.46 -16.29 -11.48
N VAL A 30 -3.05 -15.77 -10.39
CA VAL A 30 -3.97 -16.50 -9.51
C VAL A 30 -5.45 -16.18 -9.79
N GLY A 31 -5.74 -15.37 -10.81
CA GLY A 31 -7.09 -15.12 -11.33
C GLY A 31 -7.75 -13.76 -11.04
N PRO A 32 -7.61 -13.14 -9.85
CA PRO A 32 -8.26 -11.86 -9.58
C PRO A 32 -7.57 -10.71 -10.32
N ARG A 33 -8.33 -10.02 -11.17
CA ARG A 33 -7.86 -8.79 -11.86
C ARG A 33 -7.91 -7.54 -10.99
N THR A 34 -8.65 -7.61 -9.88
CA THR A 34 -8.87 -6.52 -8.93
C THR A 34 -8.94 -7.10 -7.54
N ILE A 35 -8.44 -6.36 -6.55
CA ILE A 35 -8.49 -6.74 -5.15
C ILE A 35 -9.07 -5.59 -4.31
N HIS A 36 -9.68 -5.96 -3.19
CA HIS A 36 -10.14 -4.98 -2.22
C HIS A 36 -8.99 -4.60 -1.29
N VAL A 37 -8.70 -3.31 -1.21
CA VAL A 37 -7.71 -2.72 -0.28
C VAL A 37 -8.42 -1.76 0.65
N TYR A 38 -7.82 -1.49 1.81
CA TYR A 38 -8.32 -0.44 2.69
C TYR A 38 -8.21 0.93 2.02
N ASP A 39 -9.17 1.80 2.33
CA ASP A 39 -9.08 3.20 1.94
C ASP A 39 -7.83 3.85 2.52
N LYS A 40 -7.26 4.81 1.78
CA LYS A 40 -6.12 5.56 2.26
C LYS A 40 -6.50 6.35 3.51
N LEU A 41 -5.65 6.30 4.53
CA LEU A 41 -5.80 7.11 5.73
C LEU A 41 -5.78 8.60 5.36
N CYS A 42 -6.79 9.35 5.79
CA CYS A 42 -6.85 10.79 5.61
C CYS A 42 -6.22 11.50 6.81
N VAL A 43 -5.13 12.24 6.59
CA VAL A 43 -4.42 13.00 7.63
C VAL A 43 -4.39 14.47 7.25
N VAL A 44 -4.82 15.35 8.15
CA VAL A 44 -4.82 16.81 7.94
C VAL A 44 -3.59 17.42 8.60
N VAL A 45 -2.74 18.08 7.81
CA VAL A 45 -1.53 18.75 8.30
C VAL A 45 -1.69 20.27 8.19
N LEU A 46 -1.62 20.94 9.33
CA LEU A 46 -1.73 22.39 9.44
C LEU A 46 -0.42 22.98 9.98
N SER A 47 -0.17 24.23 9.60
CA SER A 47 0.94 25.02 10.12
C SER A 47 0.38 26.38 10.53
N THR A 48 0.86 26.88 11.66
CA THR A 48 0.45 28.16 12.25
C THR A 48 1.64 29.11 12.26
N ASP A 49 1.36 30.43 12.23
CA ASP A 49 2.28 31.52 11.91
C ASP A 49 3.77 31.25 12.19
N SER A 50 4.52 30.95 11.13
CA SER A 50 5.91 30.47 11.16
C SER A 50 6.94 31.57 10.86
N GLY A 51 6.56 32.85 11.04
CA GLY A 51 7.42 33.97 10.70
C GLY A 51 7.81 34.01 9.21
N LYS A 52 8.75 34.89 8.84
CA LYS A 52 9.14 35.19 7.45
C LYS A 52 9.81 34.03 6.67
N ILE A 53 9.83 32.82 7.22
CA ILE A 53 10.54 31.65 6.67
C ILE A 53 9.51 30.62 6.19
N ARG A 54 9.79 30.00 5.04
CA ARG A 54 8.98 28.93 4.46
C ARG A 54 8.97 27.70 5.38
N ASP A 55 7.78 27.21 5.70
CA ASP A 55 7.61 26.01 6.52
C ASP A 55 8.00 24.73 5.75
N SER A 56 9.15 24.17 6.11
CA SER A 56 9.68 22.90 5.59
C SER A 56 9.12 21.69 6.34
N ASN A 57 8.60 21.85 7.56
CA ASN A 57 8.10 20.75 8.39
C ASN A 57 6.81 20.19 7.80
N LYS A 58 5.89 21.07 7.40
CA LYS A 58 4.66 20.65 6.69
C LYS A 58 4.98 19.88 5.41
N ILE A 59 6.03 20.27 4.68
CA ILE A 59 6.46 19.59 3.45
C ILE A 59 7.05 18.22 3.77
N MET A 60 7.87 18.11 4.81
CA MET A 60 8.49 16.86 5.22
C MET A 60 7.43 15.83 5.66
N ILE A 61 6.44 16.25 6.46
CA ILE A 61 5.40 15.36 7.00
C ILE A 61 4.52 14.77 5.89
N ILE A 62 4.17 15.55 4.86
CA ILE A 62 3.31 15.07 3.75
C ILE A 62 4.04 14.06 2.84
N ARG A 63 5.38 13.99 2.91
CA ARG A 63 6.20 13.11 2.07
C ARG A 63 6.51 11.74 2.70
N ILE A 64 6.09 11.54 3.95
CA ILE A 64 6.18 10.27 4.67
C ILE A 64 4.88 9.50 4.41
#